data_AF-A0A957NS22-F1
#
_entry.id   AF-A0A957NS22-F1
#
_cell.length_a   1.000
_cell.length_b   1.000
_cell.length_c   1.000
_cell.angle_alpha   90.00
_cell.angle_beta   90.00
_cell.angle_gamma   90.00
#
_symmetry.space_group_name_H-M   'P 1'
#
loop_
_entity.id
_entity.type
_entity.pdbx_description
1 polymer ?
#
loop_
_entity_poly.entity_id
_entity_poly.type
_entity_poly.pdbx_seq_one_letter_code
_entity_poly.pdbx_strand_id
1 'polypeptide(L)'
;GKENPTWRLPELAGELENVAQNKRRILGFTDEGLGYEPKAGQVTVATMHAAKGLEWDRVYLIGGNNFSFPSGGAEFGDKYRGERWYVRDSLNLVAETIAQVEQLHMGTLDEYEPGRATEQARLDMGAERLRLLYVGMTRARRELILTYNTGRNPERDPNQPALAFQALGRFVEREAQDDEEG
;
A
#
# COMPACT_ATOMS: atom_id res chain seq x y z
N GLY A 1 -25.38 6.21 10.83
CA GLY A 1 -26.56 6.56 11.64
C GLY A 1 -26.23 7.42 12.85
N LYS A 2 -25.42 8.48 12.72
CA LYS A 2 -25.16 9.42 13.83
C LYS A 2 -25.74 10.82 13.61
N GLU A 3 -26.34 11.11 12.46
CA GLU A 3 -26.85 12.47 12.19
C GLU A 3 -28.38 12.59 12.19
N ASN A 4 -29.16 11.55 11.92
CA ASN A 4 -30.63 11.65 11.93
C ASN A 4 -31.34 10.33 12.33
N PRO A 5 -31.64 10.12 13.62
CA PRO A 5 -32.18 8.84 14.13
C PRO A 5 -33.69 8.63 13.89
N THR A 6 -34.41 9.62 13.34
CA THR A 6 -35.88 9.57 13.13
C THR A 6 -36.31 9.33 11.68
N TRP A 7 -35.35 9.22 10.75
CA TRP A 7 -35.66 9.06 9.32
C TRP A 7 -36.23 7.68 9.02
N ARG A 8 -37.28 7.65 8.19
CA ARG A 8 -37.84 6.42 7.63
C ARG A 8 -37.35 6.23 6.20
N LEU A 9 -37.74 5.11 5.61
CA LEU A 9 -37.31 4.68 4.27
C LEU A 9 -37.49 5.74 3.16
N PRO A 10 -38.58 6.53 3.12
CA PRO A 10 -38.74 7.58 2.10
C PRO A 10 -37.71 8.70 2.26
N GLU A 11 -37.41 9.12 3.49
CA GLU A 11 -36.43 10.17 3.74
C GLU A 11 -34.99 9.68 3.47
N LEU A 12 -34.70 8.42 3.80
CA LEU A 12 -33.43 7.76 3.44
C LEU A 12 -33.25 7.62 1.93
N ALA A 13 -34.31 7.29 1.19
CA ALA A 13 -34.30 7.19 -0.26
C ALA A 13 -34.07 8.57 -0.91
N GLY A 14 -34.74 9.61 -0.42
CA GLY A 14 -34.50 10.99 -0.88
C GLY A 14 -33.09 11.49 -0.57
N GLU A 15 -32.49 11.07 0.55
CA GLU A 15 -31.10 11.38 0.87
C GLU A 15 -30.11 10.60 -0.01
N LEU A 16 -30.38 9.33 -0.30
CA LEU A 16 -29.61 8.59 -1.32
C LEU A 16 -29.68 9.25 -2.70
N GLU A 17 -30.84 9.76 -3.08
CA GLU A 17 -31.03 10.47 -4.34
C GLU A 17 -30.31 11.83 -4.36
N ASN A 18 -30.30 12.57 -3.24
CA ASN A 18 -29.52 13.80 -3.11
C ASN A 18 -28.00 13.57 -3.13
N VAL A 19 -27.54 12.44 -2.56
CA VAL A 19 -26.14 11.99 -2.65
C VAL A 19 -25.78 11.60 -4.08
N ALA A 20 -26.65 10.83 -4.76
CA ALA A 20 -26.46 10.45 -6.16
C ALA A 20 -26.48 11.64 -7.13
N GLN A 21 -27.27 12.68 -6.83
CA GLN A 21 -27.33 13.93 -7.59
C GLN A 21 -26.25 14.96 -7.18
N ASN A 22 -25.26 14.56 -6.37
CA ASN A 22 -24.11 15.39 -6.00
C ASN A 22 -24.45 16.70 -5.25
N LYS A 23 -25.65 16.79 -4.64
CA LYS A 23 -26.11 17.98 -3.89
C LYS A 23 -25.53 18.08 -2.48
N ARG A 24 -24.92 16.99 -1.96
CA ARG A 24 -24.10 16.97 -0.74
C ARG A 24 -22.80 16.19 -1.00
N ARG A 25 -21.67 16.86 -0.83
CA ARG A 25 -20.33 16.24 -0.83
C ARG A 25 -20.14 15.42 0.44
N ILE A 26 -20.17 14.09 0.32
CA ILE A 26 -19.66 13.20 1.37
C ILE A 26 -18.13 13.20 1.24
N LEU A 27 -17.43 13.69 2.27
CA LEU A 27 -15.97 13.53 2.37
C LEU A 27 -15.65 12.02 2.32
N GLY A 28 -15.07 11.55 1.22
CA GLY A 28 -14.71 10.14 1.01
C GLY A 28 -15.25 9.53 -0.27
N PHE A 29 -16.19 10.18 -0.95
CA PHE A 29 -16.54 9.88 -2.35
C PHE A 29 -16.08 11.05 -3.21
N THR A 30 -14.80 11.08 -3.51
CA THR A 30 -14.25 11.86 -4.63
C THR A 30 -14.76 11.26 -5.96
N ASP A 31 -14.64 12.00 -7.07
CA ASP A 31 -14.95 11.60 -8.46
C ASP A 31 -14.22 10.31 -8.96
N GLU A 32 -13.74 9.45 -8.06
CA GLU A 32 -13.02 8.20 -8.30
C GLU A 32 -13.83 7.17 -9.11
N GLY A 33 -15.14 7.34 -9.22
CA GLY A 33 -16.00 6.53 -10.09
C GLY A 33 -16.27 7.11 -11.49
N LEU A 34 -15.89 8.37 -11.73
CA LEU A 34 -16.20 9.10 -12.97
C LEU A 34 -14.91 9.42 -13.73
N GLY A 35 -14.23 8.39 -14.23
CA GLY A 35 -13.23 8.48 -15.30
C GLY A 35 -12.32 9.72 -15.25
N TYR A 36 -11.46 9.81 -14.25
CA TYR A 36 -10.46 10.88 -14.21
C TYR A 36 -9.55 10.78 -15.44
N GLU A 37 -9.51 11.82 -16.28
CA GLU A 37 -8.52 11.92 -17.35
C GLU A 37 -7.44 12.94 -16.98
N PRO A 38 -6.14 12.56 -17.04
CA PRO A 38 -5.04 13.49 -16.85
C PRO A 38 -5.12 14.66 -17.84
N LYS A 39 -5.20 15.90 -17.32
CA LYS A 39 -5.24 17.12 -18.15
C LYS A 39 -3.84 17.69 -18.36
N ALA A 40 -3.53 18.08 -19.59
CA ALA A 40 -2.27 18.74 -19.90
C ALA A 40 -2.08 20.04 -19.11
N GLY A 41 -0.85 20.31 -18.67
CA GLY A 41 -0.49 21.52 -17.92
C GLY A 41 -0.86 21.49 -16.43
N GLN A 42 -1.37 20.37 -15.91
CA GLN A 42 -1.70 20.20 -14.49
C GLN A 42 -0.84 19.11 -13.85
N VAL A 43 -0.56 19.26 -12.56
CA VAL A 43 0.08 18.22 -11.75
C VAL A 43 -0.99 17.47 -10.99
N THR A 44 -1.09 16.16 -11.22
CA THR A 44 -1.97 15.27 -10.47
C THR A 44 -1.23 14.74 -9.24
N VAL A 45 -1.84 14.89 -8.06
CA VAL A 45 -1.40 14.21 -6.83
C VAL A 45 -2.42 13.14 -6.51
N ALA A 46 -1.99 11.88 -6.53
CA ALA A 46 -2.86 10.73 -6.29
C ALA A 46 -2.11 9.65 -5.48
N THR A 47 -2.87 8.76 -4.87
CA THR A 47 -2.32 7.52 -4.30
C THR A 47 -2.07 6.51 -5.42
N MET A 48 -1.17 5.54 -5.21
CA MET A 48 -0.92 4.47 -6.19
C MET A 48 -2.18 3.68 -6.57
N HIS A 49 -3.15 3.55 -5.64
CA HIS A 49 -4.42 2.88 -5.91
C HIS A 49 -5.30 3.69 -6.85
N ALA A 50 -5.42 5.00 -6.60
CA ALA A 50 -6.19 5.91 -7.45
C ALA A 50 -5.57 6.11 -8.83
N ALA A 51 -4.28 5.83 -8.98
CA ALA A 51 -3.57 5.91 -10.26
C ALA A 51 -3.84 4.71 -11.20
N LYS A 52 -4.54 3.66 -10.75
CA LYS A 52 -4.83 2.47 -11.57
C LYS A 52 -5.62 2.87 -12.83
N GLY A 53 -5.14 2.41 -13.99
CA GLY A 53 -5.78 2.69 -15.29
C GLY A 53 -5.47 4.07 -15.88
N LEU A 54 -4.69 4.90 -15.16
CA LEU A 54 -4.27 6.23 -15.62
C LEU A 54 -2.80 6.20 -15.97
N GLU A 55 -2.35 7.05 -16.90
CA GLU A 55 -0.95 7.11 -17.32
C GLU A 55 -0.51 8.55 -17.56
N TRP A 56 0.77 8.82 -17.34
CA TRP A 56 1.37 10.14 -17.49
C TRP A 56 2.73 10.05 -18.18
N ASP A 57 3.15 11.12 -18.84
CA ASP A 57 4.49 11.19 -19.44
C ASP A 57 5.60 11.07 -18.39
N ARG A 58 5.41 11.72 -17.24
CA ARG A 58 6.35 11.69 -16.11
C ARG A 58 5.63 11.34 -14.82
N VAL A 59 6.17 10.39 -14.06
CA VAL A 59 5.64 10.00 -12.75
C VAL A 59 6.71 10.17 -11.67
N TYR A 60 6.31 10.77 -10.56
CA TYR A 60 7.11 10.88 -9.34
C TYR A 60 6.55 9.93 -8.29
N LEU A 61 7.28 8.86 -7.99
CA LEU A 61 6.98 7.97 -6.87
C LEU A 61 7.80 8.40 -5.67
N ILE A 62 7.12 8.84 -4.61
CA ILE A 62 7.74 9.34 -3.39
C ILE A 62 7.63 8.32 -2.26
N GLY A 63 8.68 8.18 -1.46
CA GLY A 63 8.66 7.32 -0.26
C GLY A 63 8.96 5.85 -0.54
N GLY A 64 9.92 5.55 -1.42
CA GLY A 64 10.47 4.21 -1.66
C GLY A 64 11.32 3.67 -0.49
N ASN A 65 10.78 3.65 0.73
CA ASN A 65 11.45 3.19 1.95
C ASN A 65 10.68 2.06 2.66
N ASN A 66 11.30 1.50 3.70
CA ASN A 66 10.81 0.39 4.54
C ASN A 66 9.46 0.66 5.24
N PHE A 67 9.03 1.92 5.31
CA PHE A 67 7.72 2.28 5.83
C PHE A 67 6.58 1.91 4.86
N SER A 68 6.84 2.02 3.56
CA SER A 68 5.83 1.82 2.51
C SER A 68 5.99 0.49 1.77
N PHE A 69 7.22 -0.03 1.69
CA PHE A 69 7.60 -1.21 0.93
C PHE A 69 8.58 -2.05 1.75
N PRO A 70 8.68 -3.37 1.49
CA PRO A 70 9.61 -4.21 2.25
C PRO A 70 11.08 -3.86 1.99
N SER A 71 11.89 -3.88 3.04
CA SER A 71 13.36 -3.74 3.01
C SER A 71 14.10 -5.05 3.27
N GLY A 72 13.38 -6.17 3.36
CA GLY A 72 13.98 -7.51 3.44
C GLY A 72 13.65 -8.27 4.72
N GLY A 73 12.71 -7.76 5.54
CA GLY A 73 12.29 -8.38 6.78
C GLY A 73 12.64 -7.55 8.02
N ALA A 74 12.27 -8.08 9.19
CA ALA A 74 12.43 -7.40 10.48
C ALA A 74 13.90 -7.04 10.80
N GLU A 75 14.86 -7.89 10.38
CA GLU A 75 16.29 -7.64 10.53
C GLU A 75 16.77 -6.38 9.79
N PHE A 76 16.06 -6.00 8.72
CA PHE A 76 16.33 -4.82 7.90
C PHE A 76 15.45 -3.62 8.28
N GLY A 77 14.81 -3.67 9.46
CA GLY A 77 14.03 -2.59 10.02
C GLY A 77 12.58 -2.51 9.53
N ASP A 78 12.07 -3.55 8.87
CA ASP A 78 10.65 -3.60 8.49
C ASP A 78 9.77 -3.67 9.75
N LYS A 79 8.74 -2.83 9.80
CA LYS A 79 7.77 -2.78 10.90
C LYS A 79 6.38 -3.14 10.39
N TYR A 80 5.83 -4.22 10.91
CA TYR A 80 4.51 -4.71 10.53
C TYR A 80 3.45 -4.17 11.49
N ARG A 81 2.42 -3.51 10.95
CA ARG A 81 1.36 -2.90 11.78
C ARG A 81 0.60 -3.92 12.65
N GLY A 82 0.52 -5.17 12.20
CA GLY A 82 -0.15 -6.27 12.91
C GLY A 82 0.68 -6.86 14.06
N GLU A 83 1.96 -6.51 14.15
CA GLU A 83 2.92 -7.13 15.07
C GLU A 83 3.28 -6.13 16.16
N ARG A 84 2.53 -6.18 17.26
CA ARG A 84 2.74 -5.27 18.38
C ARG A 84 3.97 -5.70 19.16
N TRP A 85 4.83 -4.75 19.49
CA TRP A 85 6.10 -4.98 20.20
C TRP A 85 5.97 -5.75 21.53
N TYR A 86 4.82 -5.66 22.19
CA TYR A 86 4.55 -6.34 23.46
C TYR A 86 3.96 -7.75 23.29
N VAL A 87 3.68 -8.17 22.05
CA VAL A 87 3.25 -9.53 21.74
C VAL A 87 4.48 -10.41 21.64
N ARG A 88 4.43 -11.58 22.29
CA ARG A 88 5.51 -12.57 22.25
C ARG A 88 5.92 -12.85 20.81
N ASP A 89 7.22 -13.01 20.59
CA ASP A 89 7.82 -13.37 19.30
C ASP A 89 7.38 -12.49 18.12
N SER A 90 6.86 -11.28 18.40
CA SER A 90 6.27 -10.38 17.39
C SER A 90 5.20 -11.06 16.53
N LEU A 91 4.39 -11.94 17.13
CA LEU A 91 3.32 -12.62 16.41
C LEU A 91 2.24 -11.65 15.92
N ASN A 92 1.78 -11.88 14.70
CA ASN A 92 0.56 -11.27 14.18
C ASN A 92 -0.64 -12.07 14.68
N LEU A 93 -1.19 -11.66 15.83
CA LEU A 93 -2.28 -12.38 16.50
C LEU A 93 -3.49 -12.63 15.61
N VAL A 94 -3.78 -11.73 14.66
CA VAL A 94 -4.91 -11.91 13.74
C VAL A 94 -4.62 -13.08 12.79
N ALA A 95 -3.44 -13.11 12.18
CA ALA A 95 -3.03 -14.20 11.29
C ALA A 95 -2.97 -15.54 12.04
N GLU A 96 -2.38 -15.56 13.24
CA GLU A 96 -2.29 -16.78 14.07
C GLU A 96 -3.68 -17.29 14.49
N THR A 97 -4.61 -16.38 14.81
CA THR A 97 -5.99 -16.77 15.19
C THR A 97 -6.74 -17.34 13.99
N ILE A 98 -6.61 -16.72 12.81
CA ILE A 98 -7.21 -17.23 11.57
C ILE A 98 -6.69 -18.65 11.28
N ALA A 99 -5.38 -18.87 11.34
CA ALA A 99 -4.78 -20.17 11.10
C ALA A 99 -5.29 -21.25 12.09
N GLN A 100 -5.40 -20.92 13.39
CA GLN A 100 -5.97 -21.84 14.37
C GLN A 100 -7.45 -22.15 14.09
N VAL A 101 -8.25 -21.17 13.68
CA VAL A 101 -9.66 -21.36 13.35
C VAL A 101 -9.84 -22.22 12.10
N GLU A 102 -9.03 -21.99 11.07
CA GLU A 102 -9.04 -22.78 9.84
C GLU A 102 -8.68 -24.24 10.11
N GLN A 103 -7.68 -24.50 10.95
CA GLN A 103 -7.31 -25.86 11.33
C GLN A 103 -8.37 -26.55 12.21
N LEU A 104 -8.92 -25.84 13.20
CA LEU A 104 -10.05 -26.35 13.98
C LEU A 104 -11.24 -26.73 13.11
N HIS A 105 -11.52 -25.94 12.06
CA HIS A 105 -12.54 -26.27 11.07
C HIS A 105 -12.21 -27.55 10.29
N MET A 106 -10.93 -27.81 10.01
CA MET A 106 -10.44 -29.04 9.38
C MET A 106 -10.38 -30.25 10.34
N GLY A 107 -10.66 -30.04 11.63
CA GLY A 107 -10.92 -31.11 12.61
C GLY A 107 -9.79 -31.38 13.61
N THR A 108 -8.62 -30.76 13.48
CA THR A 108 -7.48 -30.93 14.40
C THR A 108 -6.65 -29.65 14.49
N LEU A 109 -5.94 -29.45 15.61
CA LEU A 109 -4.93 -28.38 15.76
C LEU A 109 -3.49 -28.91 15.63
N ASP A 110 -3.32 -30.18 15.28
CA ASP A 110 -2.02 -30.86 15.33
C ASP A 110 -1.02 -30.31 14.32
N GLU A 111 -1.51 -29.66 13.26
CA GLU A 111 -0.68 -29.04 12.21
C GLU A 111 -0.37 -27.56 12.48
N TYR A 112 -0.77 -27.00 13.64
CA TYR A 112 -0.58 -25.59 13.93
C TYR A 112 0.84 -25.34 14.43
N GLU A 113 1.59 -24.56 13.67
CA GLU A 113 2.94 -24.11 14.01
C GLU A 113 2.92 -22.61 14.30
N PRO A 114 3.11 -22.18 15.57
CA PRO A 114 3.14 -20.77 15.92
C PRO A 114 4.16 -19.98 15.08
N GLY A 115 3.75 -18.85 14.53
CA GLY A 115 4.61 -17.95 13.78
C GLY A 115 4.64 -18.21 12.27
N ARG A 116 4.25 -19.40 11.81
CA ARG A 116 4.14 -19.70 10.38
C ARG A 116 3.12 -18.81 9.68
N ALA A 117 1.97 -18.59 10.31
CA ALA A 117 0.94 -17.70 9.78
C ALA A 117 1.39 -16.23 9.79
N THR A 118 2.13 -15.82 10.82
CA THR A 118 2.76 -14.49 10.88
C THR A 118 3.76 -14.29 9.73
N GLU A 119 4.66 -15.24 9.49
CA GLU A 119 5.62 -15.17 8.40
C GLU A 119 4.92 -15.09 7.04
N GLN A 120 3.91 -15.92 6.81
CA GLN A 120 3.11 -15.86 5.59
C GLN A 120 2.44 -14.50 5.42
N ALA A 121 1.87 -13.93 6.49
CA ALA A 121 1.26 -12.60 6.44
C ALA A 121 2.28 -11.48 6.09
N ARG A 122 3.54 -11.61 6.51
CA ARG A 122 4.63 -10.68 6.11
C ARG A 122 4.93 -10.81 4.62
N LEU A 123 5.00 -12.03 4.09
CA LEU A 123 5.23 -12.30 2.67
C LEU A 123 4.09 -11.76 1.81
N ASP A 124 2.84 -12.02 2.20
CA ASP A 124 1.64 -11.54 1.49
C ASP A 124 1.60 -10.01 1.45
N MET A 125 1.89 -9.36 2.58
CA MET A 125 2.02 -7.90 2.63
C MET A 125 3.13 -7.41 1.71
N GLY A 126 4.30 -8.04 1.73
CA GLY A 126 5.42 -7.71 0.87
C GLY A 126 5.06 -7.82 -0.61
N ALA A 127 4.43 -8.92 -1.00
CA ALA A 127 3.97 -9.18 -2.37
C ALA A 127 2.97 -8.12 -2.85
N GLU A 128 1.98 -7.76 -2.02
CA GLU A 128 1.00 -6.73 -2.37
C GLU A 128 1.66 -5.35 -2.50
N ARG A 129 2.61 -5.00 -1.60
CA ARG A 129 3.34 -3.73 -1.71
C ARG A 129 4.22 -3.66 -2.95
N LEU A 130 4.87 -4.76 -3.33
CA LEU A 130 5.63 -4.84 -4.58
C LEU A 130 4.72 -4.72 -5.80
N ARG A 131 3.52 -5.34 -5.77
CA ARG A 131 2.51 -5.17 -6.83
C ARG A 131 2.09 -3.71 -6.98
N LEU A 132 1.86 -3.01 -5.88
CA LEU A 132 1.52 -1.59 -5.89
C LEU A 132 2.65 -0.71 -6.43
N LEU A 133 3.90 -1.01 -6.05
CA LEU A 133 5.08 -0.32 -6.59
C LEU A 133 5.13 -0.49 -8.11
N TYR A 134 5.00 -1.73 -8.59
CA TYR A 134 4.98 -2.05 -10.01
C TYR A 134 3.86 -1.32 -10.76
N VAL A 135 2.65 -1.30 -10.19
CA VAL A 135 1.53 -0.53 -10.75
C VAL A 135 1.90 0.93 -10.87
N GLY A 136 2.47 1.54 -9.83
CA GLY A 136 2.91 2.94 -9.84
C GLY A 136 3.98 3.22 -10.90
N MET A 137 4.97 2.34 -11.03
CA MET A 137 6.07 2.48 -12.00
C MET A 137 5.55 2.41 -13.43
N THR A 138 4.66 1.46 -13.72
CA THR A 138 4.06 1.26 -15.04
C THR A 138 3.08 2.36 -15.46
N ARG A 139 2.82 3.36 -14.61
CA ARG A 139 2.06 4.55 -15.01
C ARG A 139 2.90 5.58 -15.77
N ALA A 140 4.23 5.46 -15.74
CA ALA A 140 5.16 6.34 -16.44
C ALA A 140 5.31 5.90 -17.89
N ARG A 141 5.07 6.81 -18.84
CA ARG A 141 5.28 6.56 -20.27
C ARG A 141 6.68 6.93 -20.76
N ARG A 142 7.30 7.96 -20.18
CA ARG A 142 8.60 8.47 -20.63
C ARG A 142 9.62 8.53 -19.50
N GLU A 143 9.22 9.05 -18.34
CA GLU A 143 10.15 9.27 -17.23
C GLU A 143 9.56 8.84 -15.89
N LEU A 144 10.36 8.08 -15.14
CA LEU A 144 10.06 7.67 -13.79
C LEU A 144 11.10 8.25 -12.84
N ILE A 145 10.64 8.99 -11.83
CA ILE A 145 11.48 9.49 -10.75
C ILE A 145 11.02 8.78 -9.48
N LEU A 146 11.93 8.04 -8.85
CA LEU A 146 11.67 7.36 -7.59
C LEU A 146 12.55 7.99 -6.51
N THR A 147 11.95 8.37 -5.38
CA THR A 147 12.66 8.94 -4.23
C THR A 147 12.31 8.22 -2.95
N TYR A 148 13.23 8.23 -1.98
CA TYR A 148 12.97 7.77 -0.62
C TYR A 148 13.36 8.83 0.40
N ASN A 149 12.86 8.70 1.62
CA ASN A 149 13.22 9.57 2.75
C ASN A 149 13.66 8.70 3.94
N THR A 150 14.46 9.28 4.83
CA THR A 150 15.01 8.63 6.03
C THR A 150 14.09 8.74 7.26
N GLY A 151 12.84 9.19 7.06
CA GLY A 151 11.85 9.34 8.13
C GLY A 151 11.96 10.64 8.93
N ARG A 152 11.15 10.76 9.99
CA ARG A 152 11.02 11.99 10.78
C ARG A 152 12.17 12.19 11.78
N ASN A 153 12.79 11.11 12.25
CA ASN A 153 13.87 11.15 13.23
C ASN A 153 15.03 10.23 12.81
N PRO A 154 15.79 10.64 11.77
CA PRO A 154 16.81 9.80 11.17
C PRO A 154 17.97 9.45 12.11
N GLU A 155 18.20 10.25 13.15
CA GLU A 155 19.28 10.01 14.12
C GLU A 155 18.99 8.81 15.03
N ARG A 156 17.71 8.53 15.31
CA ARG A 156 17.30 7.49 16.26
C ARG A 156 16.78 6.22 15.57
N ASP A 157 16.04 6.39 14.48
CA ASP A 157 15.30 5.31 13.84
C ASP A 157 15.11 5.66 12.34
N PRO A 158 16.20 5.64 11.56
CA PRO A 158 16.13 6.00 10.15
C PRO A 158 15.39 4.95 9.34
N ASN A 159 14.47 5.42 8.48
CA ASN A 159 13.87 4.56 7.47
C ASN A 159 14.94 4.11 6.46
N GLN A 160 14.97 2.81 6.20
CA GLN A 160 15.84 2.21 5.19
C GLN A 160 15.22 2.35 3.80
N PRO A 161 16.00 2.49 2.72
CA PRO A 161 15.46 2.37 1.37
C PRO A 161 14.83 0.98 1.17
N ALA A 162 13.76 0.93 0.38
CA ALA A 162 13.09 -0.33 0.06
C ALA A 162 14.03 -1.26 -0.72
N LEU A 163 13.88 -2.57 -0.55
CA LEU A 163 14.71 -3.54 -1.27
C LEU A 163 14.57 -3.37 -2.79
N ALA A 164 13.34 -3.16 -3.26
CA ALA A 164 13.06 -2.86 -4.66
C ALA A 164 13.70 -1.54 -5.13
N PHE A 165 13.76 -0.52 -4.27
CA PHE A 165 14.44 0.74 -4.59
C PHE A 165 15.94 0.50 -4.83
N GLN A 166 16.59 -0.24 -3.93
CA GLN A 166 18.01 -0.59 -4.07
C GLN A 166 18.28 -1.45 -5.31
N ALA A 167 17.40 -2.42 -5.59
CA ALA A 167 17.52 -3.27 -6.77
C ALA A 167 17.43 -2.46 -8.08
N LEU A 168 16.49 -1.51 -8.15
CA LEU A 168 16.36 -0.60 -9.29
C LEU A 168 17.56 0.32 -9.44
N GLY A 169 18.09 0.85 -8.34
CA GLY A 169 19.31 1.66 -8.36
C GLY A 169 20.49 0.90 -8.97
N ARG A 170 20.74 -0.32 -8.50
CA ARG A 170 21.80 -1.19 -9.05
C ARG A 170 21.58 -1.54 -10.52
N PHE A 171 20.32 -1.74 -10.92
CA PHE A 171 19.98 -1.99 -12.33
C PHE A 171 20.35 -0.79 -13.21
N VAL A 172 19.97 0.42 -12.80
CA VAL A 172 20.29 1.66 -13.54
C VAL A 172 21.80 1.91 -13.59
N GLU A 173 22.52 1.70 -12.48
CA GLU A 173 23.98 1.85 -12.42
C GLU A 173 24.68 0.89 -13.39
N ARG A 174 24.17 -0.33 -13.54
CA ARG A 174 24.71 -1.33 -14.46
C ARG A 174 24.48 -0.96 -15.91
N GLU A 175 23.26 -0.57 -16.28
CA GLU A 175 22.95 -0.18 -17.67
C GLU A 175 23.76 1.06 -18.09
N ALA A 176 24.00 2.01 -17.17
CA ALA A 176 24.83 3.18 -17.44
C ALA A 176 26.30 2.82 -17.73
N GLN A 177 26.82 1.76 -17.10
CA GLN A 177 28.18 1.27 -17.36
C GLN A 177 28.28 0.57 -18.72
N ASP A 178 27.25 -0.22 -19.07
CA ASP A 178 27.19 -0.92 -20.37
C ASP A 178 27.08 0.07 -21.55
N ASP A 179 26.42 1.22 -21.36
CA ASP A 179 26.31 2.30 -22.36
C ASP A 179 27.60 3.13 -22.53
N GLU A 180 28.49 3.18 -21.52
CA GLU A 180 29.76 3.91 -21.60
C GLU A 180 30.89 3.09 -22.24
N GLU A 181 30.76 1.76 -22.30
CA GLU A 181 31.76 0.84 -22.87
C GLU A 181 31.50 0.44 -24.35
N GLY A 182 30.35 0.84 -24.93
CA GLY A 182 29.94 0.55 -26.32
C GLY A 182 30.15 1.68 -27.33
#